data_AF-A0A6J4U8H9-F1
#
_entry.id   AF-A0A6J4U8H9-F1
#
_cell.length_a   1.000
_cell.length_b   1.000
_cell.length_c   1.000
_cell.angle_alpha   90.00
_cell.angle_beta   90.00
_cell.angle_gamma   90.00
#
_symmetry.space_group_name_H-M   'P 1'
#
loop_
_entity.id
_entity.type
_entity.pdbx_description
1 polymer ?
#
loop_
_entity_poly.entity_id
_entity_poly.type
_entity_poly.pdbx_seq_one_letter_code
_entity_poly.pdbx_strand_id
1 'polypeptide(L)'
;MTAQTAPPPSPVRQAWLDRLREEIIEPALPIVDPHHHLWDRPGWRYLLDELLADLNSGHTIVATVFLQCRAMHRADGPEALRPVGETEFVNGVAAMSASGGYGLTRVCAGIVGPADLRLG
;
A
#
# COMPACT_ATOMS: atom_id res chain seq x y z
N MET A 1 -21.30 12.59 21.19
CA MET A 1 -21.05 11.23 20.68
C MET A 1 -19.61 10.88 21.02
N THR A 2 -19.38 9.93 21.91
CA THR A 2 -18.03 9.45 22.24
C THR A 2 -17.50 8.69 21.04
N ALA A 3 -16.39 9.15 20.44
CA ALA A 3 -15.73 8.42 19.38
C ALA A 3 -15.28 7.07 19.95
N GLN A 4 -15.88 5.98 19.50
CA GLN A 4 -15.41 4.64 19.82
C GLN A 4 -14.06 4.46 19.14
N THR A 5 -13.00 4.32 19.95
CA THR A 5 -11.66 4.03 19.44
C THR A 5 -11.69 2.67 18.77
N ALA A 6 -11.30 2.61 17.50
CA ALA A 6 -11.16 1.35 16.79
C ALA A 6 -10.16 0.45 17.54
N PRO A 7 -10.39 -0.87 17.58
CA PRO A 7 -9.43 -1.79 18.19
C PRO A 7 -8.07 -1.66 17.49
N PRO A 8 -6.96 -1.88 18.22
CA PRO A 8 -5.65 -1.84 17.61
C PRO A 8 -5.56 -2.91 16.51
N PRO A 9 -4.82 -2.65 15.44
CA PRO A 9 -4.58 -3.64 14.41
C PRO A 9 -3.92 -4.88 15.00
N SER A 10 -4.26 -6.04 14.43
CA SER A 10 -3.61 -7.29 14.81
C SER A 10 -2.13 -7.25 14.40
N PRO A 11 -1.20 -7.63 15.28
CA PRO A 11 0.21 -7.67 14.92
C PRO A 11 0.45 -8.71 13.81
N VAL A 12 1.43 -8.45 12.94
CA VAL A 12 1.89 -9.43 11.96
C VAL A 12 2.49 -10.62 12.72
N ARG A 13 2.01 -11.82 12.42
CA ARG A 13 2.47 -13.07 13.06
C ARG A 13 3.39 -13.83 12.13
N GLN A 14 4.67 -13.48 12.09
CA GLN A 14 5.65 -14.08 11.18
C GLN A 14 5.71 -15.62 11.31
N ALA A 15 5.79 -16.13 12.54
CA ALA A 15 5.79 -17.57 12.79
C ALA A 15 4.54 -18.31 12.28
N TRP A 16 3.42 -17.61 12.10
CA TRP A 16 2.22 -18.17 11.48
C TRP A 16 2.32 -18.15 9.94
N LEU A 17 2.82 -17.06 9.35
CA LEU A 17 3.04 -16.93 7.91
C LEU A 17 4.06 -17.96 7.38
N ASP A 18 5.07 -18.28 8.17
CA ASP A 18 6.13 -19.24 7.79
C ASP A 18 5.72 -20.71 7.90
N ARG A 19 4.49 -21.02 8.34
CA ARG A 19 4.03 -22.41 8.54
C ARG A 19 3.91 -23.20 7.24
N LEU A 20 3.71 -22.52 6.12
CA LEU A 20 3.52 -23.14 4.81
C LEU A 20 4.18 -22.27 3.75
N ARG A 21 4.95 -22.92 2.88
CA ARG A 21 5.47 -22.34 1.65
C ARG A 21 5.01 -23.22 0.50
N GLU A 22 4.26 -22.63 -0.42
CA GLU A 22 3.79 -23.30 -1.63
C GLU A 22 4.78 -23.06 -2.77
N GLU A 23 4.79 -23.98 -3.74
CA GLU A 23 5.60 -23.81 -4.95
C GLU A 23 5.05 -22.67 -5.80
N ILE A 24 5.95 -21.84 -6.34
CA ILE A 24 5.57 -20.75 -7.24
C ILE A 24 5.23 -21.34 -8.60
N ILE A 25 3.98 -21.18 -9.00
CA ILE A 25 3.48 -21.58 -10.31
C ILE A 25 3.74 -20.44 -11.31
N GLU A 26 4.25 -20.80 -12.49
CA GLU A 26 4.53 -19.87 -13.59
C GLU A 26 5.35 -18.63 -13.15
N PRO A 27 6.55 -18.80 -12.58
CA PRO A 27 7.32 -17.70 -11.99
C PRO A 27 7.63 -16.56 -12.97
N ALA A 28 7.69 -16.86 -14.27
CA ALA A 28 7.96 -15.90 -15.33
C ALA A 28 6.71 -15.16 -15.85
N LEU A 29 5.49 -15.55 -15.45
CA LEU A 29 4.26 -14.88 -15.85
C LEU A 29 4.26 -13.46 -15.28
N PRO A 30 4.15 -12.40 -16.12
CA PRO A 30 4.06 -11.04 -15.64
C PRO A 30 2.73 -10.81 -14.92
N ILE A 31 2.78 -10.31 -13.68
CA ILE A 31 1.60 -10.08 -12.84
C ILE A 31 1.52 -8.59 -12.46
N VAL A 32 0.30 -8.07 -12.45
CA VAL A 32 -0.03 -6.81 -11.76
C VAL A 32 -0.74 -7.18 -10.46
N ASP A 33 -0.18 -6.77 -9.32
CA ASP A 33 -0.90 -6.87 -8.04
C ASP A 33 -1.98 -5.77 -8.01
N PRO A 34 -3.28 -6.13 -8.08
CA PRO A 34 -4.34 -5.16 -8.26
C PRO A 34 -4.75 -4.50 -6.93
N HIS A 35 -4.23 -4.94 -5.78
CA HIS A 35 -4.69 -4.42 -4.49
C HIS A 35 -3.66 -4.58 -3.39
N HIS A 36 -3.11 -3.45 -2.95
CA HIS A 36 -2.44 -3.35 -1.66
C HIS A 36 -2.71 -1.98 -1.02
N HIS A 37 -2.26 -1.84 0.22
CA HIS A 37 -2.29 -0.59 0.96
C HIS A 37 -0.87 -0.22 1.39
N LEU A 38 -0.67 1.04 1.74
CA LEU A 38 0.53 1.56 2.38
C LEU A 38 0.08 2.39 3.58
N TRP A 39 0.69 2.17 4.74
CA TRP A 39 0.39 2.94 5.94
C TRP A 39 1.58 3.00 6.89
N ASP A 40 1.60 4.07 7.68
CA ASP A 40 2.49 4.20 8.83
C ASP A 40 1.63 4.61 10.03
N ARG A 41 1.41 3.66 10.95
CA ARG A 41 0.57 3.83 12.15
C ARG A 41 1.34 3.27 13.35
N PRO A 42 1.09 3.79 14.57
CA PRO A 42 1.74 3.26 15.77
C PRO A 42 1.54 1.74 15.90
N GLY A 43 2.65 0.99 15.86
CA GLY A 43 2.65 -0.47 15.93
C GLY A 43 2.13 -1.20 14.68
N TRP A 44 1.84 -0.49 13.59
CA TRP A 44 1.36 -1.08 12.33
C TRP A 44 1.88 -0.28 11.14
N ARG A 45 3.03 -0.69 10.63
CA ARG A 45 3.70 -0.12 9.47
C ARG A 45 3.67 -1.14 8.33
N TYR A 46 3.37 -0.66 7.13
CA TYR A 46 3.53 -1.40 5.89
C TYR A 46 3.81 -0.37 4.79
N LEU A 47 5.09 -0.16 4.52
CA LEU A 47 5.58 0.82 3.55
C LEU A 47 6.38 0.09 2.45
N LEU A 48 7.16 0.84 1.68
CA LEU A 48 7.86 0.31 0.52
C LEU A 48 8.74 -0.91 0.87
N ASP A 49 9.46 -0.89 1.99
CA ASP A 49 10.36 -1.98 2.36
C ASP A 49 9.61 -3.30 2.61
N GLU A 50 8.50 -3.26 3.36
CA GLU A 50 7.68 -4.44 3.60
C GLU A 50 7.00 -4.92 2.32
N LEU A 51 6.47 -4.00 1.51
CA LEU A 51 5.87 -4.35 0.22
C LEU A 51 6.89 -5.02 -0.69
N LEU A 52 8.11 -4.50 -0.78
CA LEU A 52 9.18 -5.10 -1.59
C LEU A 52 9.57 -6.49 -1.08
N ALA A 53 9.52 -6.75 0.23
CA ALA A 53 9.76 -8.08 0.76
C ALA A 53 8.72 -9.10 0.25
N ASP A 54 7.45 -8.69 0.14
CA ASP A 54 6.38 -9.54 -0.38
C ASP A 54 6.43 -9.69 -1.91
N LEU A 55 6.67 -8.58 -2.62
CA LEU A 55 6.74 -8.56 -4.10
C LEU A 55 7.93 -9.37 -4.64
N ASN A 56 9.05 -9.42 -3.90
CA ASN A 56 10.26 -10.16 -4.29
C ASN A 56 10.29 -11.59 -3.74
N SER A 57 9.13 -12.20 -3.46
CA SER A 57 9.01 -13.59 -3.01
C SER A 57 9.31 -14.64 -4.10
N GLY A 58 9.35 -14.22 -5.37
CA GLY A 58 9.76 -15.04 -6.52
C GLY A 58 8.82 -14.97 -7.73
N HIS A 59 7.65 -14.35 -7.60
CA HIS A 59 6.78 -14.03 -8.73
C HIS A 59 7.31 -12.84 -9.54
N THR A 60 7.03 -12.80 -10.84
CA THR A 60 7.34 -11.65 -11.70
C THR A 60 6.25 -10.58 -11.58
N ILE A 61 6.23 -9.85 -10.45
CA ILE A 61 5.32 -8.69 -10.29
C ILE A 61 5.90 -7.46 -11.00
N VAL A 62 5.23 -7.01 -12.06
CA VAL A 62 5.73 -5.89 -12.87
C VAL A 62 5.18 -4.53 -12.43
N ALA A 63 3.99 -4.53 -11.81
CA ALA A 63 3.35 -3.31 -11.31
C ALA A 63 2.37 -3.62 -10.19
N THR A 64 2.00 -2.60 -9.42
CA THR A 64 0.97 -2.72 -8.37
C THR A 64 -0.03 -1.56 -8.40
N VAL A 65 -1.21 -1.78 -7.83
CA VAL A 65 -2.26 -0.75 -7.66
C VAL A 65 -2.50 -0.52 -6.16
N PHE A 66 -2.37 0.73 -5.73
CA PHE A 66 -2.69 1.15 -4.36
C PHE A 66 -4.17 1.48 -4.22
N LEU A 67 -4.78 1.07 -3.11
CA LEU A 67 -6.16 1.36 -2.75
C LEU A 67 -6.20 2.21 -1.47
N GLN A 68 -7.06 3.23 -1.45
CA GLN A 68 -7.23 4.14 -0.32
C GLN A 68 -7.38 3.40 1.02
N CYS A 69 -6.71 3.91 2.06
CA CYS A 69 -6.76 3.35 3.41
C CYS A 69 -6.79 4.41 4.52
N ARG A 70 -6.95 5.70 4.16
CA ARG A 70 -6.90 6.89 5.02
C ARG A 70 -5.51 7.17 5.61
N ALA A 71 -4.45 6.81 4.88
CA ALA A 71 -3.07 7.16 5.25
C ALA A 71 -2.76 8.60 4.81
N MET A 72 -1.96 9.31 5.61
CA MET A 72 -1.33 10.59 5.22
C MET A 72 -2.30 11.65 4.65
N HIS A 73 -3.56 11.70 5.11
CA HIS A 73 -4.43 12.83 4.82
C HIS A 73 -3.75 14.14 5.26
N ARG A 74 -3.94 15.23 4.50
CA ARG A 74 -3.41 16.55 4.85
C ARG A 74 -3.93 16.95 6.24
N ALA A 75 -3.04 17.49 7.07
CA ALA A 75 -3.38 17.95 8.42
C ALA A 75 -4.20 19.25 8.39
N ASP A 76 -4.06 20.03 7.33
CA ASP A 76 -4.67 21.34 7.13
C ASP A 76 -5.40 21.43 5.77
N GLY A 77 -5.96 22.60 5.49
CA GLY A 77 -6.74 22.87 4.27
C GLY A 77 -8.21 22.41 4.33
N PRO A 78 -8.97 22.61 3.22
CA PRO A 78 -10.37 22.26 3.13
C PRO A 78 -10.59 20.76 3.36
N GLU A 79 -11.58 20.40 4.18
CA GLU A 79 -11.88 19.01 4.54
C GLU A 79 -12.02 18.10 3.32
N ALA A 80 -12.75 18.57 2.30
CA ALA A 80 -12.94 17.89 1.02
C ALA A 80 -11.64 17.54 0.28
N LEU A 81 -10.56 18.29 0.51
CA LEU A 81 -9.27 18.11 -0.15
C LEU A 81 -8.20 17.47 0.74
N ARG A 82 -8.50 17.18 2.02
CA ARG A 82 -7.56 16.47 2.89
C ARG A 82 -7.15 15.10 2.36
N PRO A 83 -8.05 14.29 1.76
CA PRO A 83 -7.67 12.97 1.26
C PRO A 83 -6.68 12.98 0.09
N VAL A 84 -6.49 14.12 -0.58
CA VAL A 84 -5.45 14.29 -1.61
C VAL A 84 -4.06 14.01 -1.04
N GLY A 85 -3.83 14.26 0.25
CA GLY A 85 -2.57 13.93 0.93
C GLY A 85 -2.19 12.46 0.84
N GLU A 86 -3.17 11.55 0.86
CA GLU A 86 -2.91 10.12 0.65
C GLU A 86 -2.35 9.85 -0.74
N THR A 87 -2.96 10.48 -1.75
CA THR A 87 -2.51 10.34 -3.15
C THR A 87 -1.11 10.93 -3.34
N GLU A 88 -0.81 12.06 -2.72
CA GLU A 88 0.52 12.69 -2.74
C GLU A 88 1.58 11.79 -2.11
N PHE A 89 1.28 11.21 -0.94
CA PHE A 89 2.14 10.25 -0.25
C PHE A 89 2.42 9.01 -1.11
N VAL A 90 1.38 8.39 -1.66
CA VAL A 90 1.49 7.19 -2.50
C VAL A 90 2.25 7.48 -3.79
N ASN A 91 2.04 8.65 -4.40
CA ASN A 91 2.80 9.08 -5.56
C ASN A 91 4.30 9.27 -5.23
N GLY A 92 4.63 9.70 -4.01
CA GLY A 92 6.01 9.71 -3.52
C GLY A 92 6.64 8.32 -3.49
N VAL A 93 5.92 7.31 -2.98
CA VAL A 93 6.38 5.91 -3.01
C VAL A 93 6.49 5.37 -4.43
N ALA A 94 5.53 5.71 -5.30
CA ALA A 94 5.58 5.37 -6.72
C ALA A 94 6.85 5.93 -7.38
N ALA A 95 7.22 7.18 -7.07
CA ALA A 95 8.44 7.80 -7.56
C ALA A 95 9.72 7.10 -7.06
N MET A 96 9.74 6.61 -5.81
CA MET A 96 10.86 5.81 -5.30
C MET A 96 11.08 4.57 -6.15
N SER A 97 10.05 3.75 -6.39
CA SER A 97 10.18 2.58 -7.27
C SER A 97 10.55 2.96 -8.70
N ALA A 98 10.05 4.10 -9.16
CA ALA A 98 10.30 4.58 -10.51
C ALA A 98 11.76 4.94 -10.80
N SER A 99 12.55 5.20 -9.76
CA SER A 99 13.98 5.51 -9.86
C SER A 99 14.82 4.32 -10.36
N GLY A 100 14.30 3.09 -10.28
CA GLY A 100 15.05 1.85 -10.53
C GLY A 100 15.97 1.44 -9.38
N GLY A 101 16.10 2.26 -8.32
CA GLY A 101 16.92 1.93 -7.14
C GLY A 101 16.32 0.85 -6.25
N TYR A 102 15.05 0.48 -6.46
CA TYR A 102 14.28 -0.47 -5.65
C TYR A 102 13.85 -1.72 -6.45
N GLY A 103 14.49 -1.96 -7.58
CA GLY A 103 14.12 -3.03 -8.52
C GLY A 103 13.28 -2.52 -9.69
N LEU A 104 12.81 -3.46 -10.51
CA LEU A 104 12.12 -3.16 -11.77
C LEU A 104 10.60 -2.97 -11.61
N THR A 105 10.02 -3.44 -10.50
CA THR A 105 8.58 -3.37 -10.26
C THR A 105 8.11 -1.93 -10.12
N ARG A 106 7.05 -1.58 -10.86
CA ARG A 106 6.38 -0.28 -10.81
C ARG A 106 5.36 -0.24 -9.67
N VAL A 107 5.83 0.08 -8.48
CA VAL A 107 4.96 0.18 -7.29
C VAL A 107 4.00 1.35 -7.43
N CYS A 108 2.73 1.11 -7.08
CA CYS A 108 1.63 2.09 -7.15
C CYS A 108 1.49 2.73 -8.54
N ALA A 109 1.66 1.93 -9.61
CA ALA A 109 1.44 2.37 -10.99
C ALA A 109 -0.02 2.81 -11.23
N GLY A 110 -0.96 2.23 -10.48
CA GLY A 110 -2.32 2.74 -10.31
C GLY A 110 -2.56 3.21 -8.88
N ILE A 111 -3.34 4.29 -8.73
CA ILE A 111 -3.75 4.83 -7.43
C ILE A 111 -5.26 5.03 -7.44
N VAL A 112 -5.96 4.36 -6.53
CA VAL A 112 -7.39 4.56 -6.29
C VAL A 112 -7.54 5.35 -4.99
N GLY A 113 -7.61 6.68 -5.14
CA GLY A 113 -7.80 7.61 -4.04
C GLY A 113 -9.27 7.78 -3.63
N PRO A 114 -9.54 8.24 -2.41
CA PRO A 114 -10.91 8.48 -1.93
C PRO A 114 -11.44 9.84 -2.42
N ALA A 115 -12.75 9.91 -2.71
CA ALA A 115 -13.46 11.14 -3.02
C ALA A 115 -14.89 11.10 -2.43
N ASP A 116 -15.37 12.21 -1.85
CA ASP A 116 -16.77 12.34 -1.45
C ASP A 116 -17.61 12.72 -2.66
N LEU A 117 -18.34 11.75 -3.20
CA LEU A 117 -19.16 11.90 -4.41
C LEU A 117 -20.41 12.78 -4.20
N ARG A 118 -20.63 13.33 -2.99
CA ARG A 118 -21.77 14.19 -2.67
C ARG A 118 -21.46 15.70 -2.79
N LEU A 119 -20.23 16.08 -3.13
CA LEU A 119 -19.78 17.48 -3.15
C LEU A 119 -20.07 18.22 -4.48
N GLY A 120 -20.97 17.68 -5.32
CA GLY A 120 -21.36 18.22 -6.62
C GLY A 120 -22.46 19.27 -6.56
#